data_AF-A0A8S0FY48-F1
#
_entry.id   AF-A0A8S0FY48-F1
#
_cell.length_a   1.000
_cell.length_b   1.000
_cell.length_c   1.000
_cell.angle_alpha   90.00
_cell.angle_beta   90.00
_cell.angle_gamma   90.00
#
_symmetry.space_group_name_H-M   'P 1'
#
loop_
_entity.id
_entity.type
_entity.pdbx_description
1 polymer ?
#
loop_
_entity_poly.entity_id
_entity_poly.type
_entity_poly.pdbx_seq_one_letter_code
_entity_poly.pdbx_strand_id
1 'polypeptide(L)'
;MVGPHQLVFRVEKTIHLSNSEERLYISPPLVVSFNTQLINQVNFRLPRLENEREANHFDAAPRLELLDGDATPIPVKLDILAITSTAKTIDYEVEVERYNKSAKRASLPQFATMMADDSTLLSGVSELDAIPPQSQVLTEQRLKYWFKLADPQTRNTFLQWAPEKQPSS
;
A
#
# COMPACT_ATOMS: atom_id res chain seq x y z
N MET A 1 -0.46 -15.94 -3.50
CA MET A 1 0.08 -15.37 -2.24
C MET A 1 -0.89 -15.77 -1.14
N VAL A 2 -0.39 -16.31 -0.03
CA VAL A 2 -1.23 -16.68 1.13
C VAL A 2 -0.81 -15.78 2.28
N GLY A 3 -1.72 -14.97 2.81
CA GLY A 3 -1.43 -14.12 3.96
C GLY A 3 -2.26 -12.85 4.07
N PRO A 4 -2.03 -12.07 5.15
CA PRO A 4 -2.65 -10.77 5.30
C PRO A 4 -2.07 -9.79 4.27
N HIS A 5 -2.97 -9.03 3.66
CA HIS A 5 -2.65 -8.00 2.69
C HIS A 5 -3.17 -6.66 3.19
N GLN A 6 -2.43 -5.60 2.89
CA GLN A 6 -2.87 -4.23 3.07
C GLN A 6 -2.55 -3.43 1.81
N LEU A 7 -3.50 -2.63 1.35
CA LEU A 7 -3.33 -1.75 0.21
C LEU A 7 -3.74 -0.34 0.59
N VAL A 8 -3.06 0.63 -0.02
CA VAL A 8 -3.45 2.04 0.03
C VAL A 8 -3.74 2.48 -1.41
N PHE A 9 -4.93 3.05 -1.64
CA PHE A 9 -5.32 3.49 -2.97
C PHE A 9 -6.26 4.69 -2.90
N ARG A 10 -6.44 5.34 -4.05
CA ARG A 10 -7.44 6.39 -4.29
C ARG A 10 -8.24 6.00 -5.52
N VAL A 11 -9.50 6.42 -5.54
CA VAL A 11 -10.36 6.26 -6.71
C VAL A 11 -10.33 7.56 -7.50
N GLU A 12 -9.99 7.45 -8.78
CA GLU A 12 -10.03 8.55 -9.74
C GLU A 12 -11.12 8.29 -10.76
N LYS A 13 -12.00 9.26 -10.96
CA LYS A 13 -13.16 9.12 -11.84
C LYS A 13 -13.63 10.48 -12.33
N THR A 14 -13.89 10.60 -13.62
CA THR A 14 -14.60 11.77 -14.14
C THR A 14 -16.08 11.65 -13.77
N ILE A 15 -16.61 12.67 -13.11
CA ILE A 15 -18.01 12.76 -12.69
C ILE A 15 -18.70 13.93 -13.39
N HIS A 16 -20.02 13.82 -13.54
CA HIS A 16 -20.87 14.85 -14.12
C HIS A 16 -21.44 15.78 -13.04
N LEU A 17 -21.37 17.08 -13.31
CA LEU A 17 -21.95 18.14 -12.50
C LEU A 17 -23.34 18.53 -13.03
N SER A 18 -24.13 19.23 -12.21
CA SER A 18 -25.50 19.62 -12.54
C SER A 18 -25.63 20.58 -13.73
N ASN A 19 -24.55 21.29 -14.07
CA ASN A 19 -24.44 22.21 -15.21
C ASN A 19 -23.92 21.54 -16.49
N SER A 20 -23.93 20.20 -16.56
CA SER A 20 -23.34 19.42 -17.67
C SER A 20 -21.83 19.54 -17.83
N GLU A 21 -21.13 20.10 -16.84
CA GLU A 21 -19.67 20.07 -16.79
C GLU A 21 -19.18 18.72 -16.24
N GLU A 22 -17.97 18.37 -16.62
CA GLU A 22 -17.26 17.21 -16.09
C GLU A 22 -16.12 17.64 -15.17
N ARG A 23 -15.90 16.88 -14.10
CA ARG A 23 -14.82 17.13 -13.16
C ARG A 23 -14.11 15.82 -12.82
N LEU A 24 -12.78 15.86 -12.74
CA LEU A 24 -12.02 14.78 -12.13
C LEU A 24 -12.27 14.77 -10.62
N TYR A 25 -12.94 13.74 -10.14
CA TYR A 25 -13.04 13.39 -8.73
C TYR A 25 -11.87 12.50 -8.34
N ILE A 26 -11.31 12.76 -7.16
CA ILE A 26 -10.30 11.91 -6.54
C ILE A 26 -10.65 11.71 -5.07
N SER A 27 -10.86 10.45 -4.67
CA SER A 27 -11.24 10.13 -3.29
C SER A 27 -10.15 10.49 -2.27
N PRO A 28 -10.50 10.57 -0.97
CA PRO A 28 -9.55 10.41 0.12
C PRO A 28 -8.71 9.13 -0.07
N PRO A 29 -7.46 9.09 0.42
CA PRO A 29 -6.70 7.86 0.48
C PRO A 29 -7.40 6.84 1.35
N LEU A 30 -7.59 5.64 0.81
CA LEU A 30 -8.23 4.53 1.50
C LEU A 30 -7.18 3.50 1.86
N VAL A 31 -7.26 2.97 3.09
CA VAL A 31 -6.46 1.82 3.53
C VAL A 31 -7.40 0.63 3.70
N VAL A 32 -7.03 -0.46 3.06
CA VAL A 32 -7.80 -1.70 3.04
C VAL A 32 -6.94 -2.84 3.55
N SER A 33 -7.47 -3.67 4.47
CA SER A 33 -6.83 -4.91 4.89
C SER A 33 -7.76 -6.11 4.73
N PHE A 34 -7.20 -7.20 4.21
CA PHE A 34 -7.89 -8.46 3.91
C PHE A 34 -6.90 -9.63 3.98
N ASN A 35 -7.39 -10.87 3.89
CA ASN A 35 -6.54 -12.05 3.90
C ASN A 35 -6.95 -12.99 2.76
N THR A 36 -5.98 -13.50 2.02
CA THR A 36 -6.16 -14.42 0.90
C THR A 36 -5.71 -15.82 1.31
N GLN A 37 -6.43 -16.45 2.24
CA GLN A 37 -5.95 -17.74 2.78
C GLN A 37 -5.90 -18.87 1.74
N LEU A 38 -6.64 -18.77 0.62
CA LEU A 38 -6.60 -19.68 -0.54
C LEU A 38 -7.03 -18.99 -1.86
N ILE A 39 -6.95 -17.65 -1.91
CA ILE A 39 -7.52 -16.85 -3.00
C ILE A 39 -6.41 -16.43 -3.96
N ASN A 40 -6.53 -16.84 -5.23
CA ASN A 40 -5.53 -16.54 -6.26
C ASN A 40 -5.86 -15.28 -7.08
N GLN A 41 -7.08 -14.77 -6.96
CA GLN A 41 -7.55 -13.59 -7.68
C GLN A 41 -8.41 -12.73 -6.74
N VAL A 42 -8.20 -11.42 -6.77
CA VAL A 42 -9.00 -10.45 -6.02
C VAL A 42 -9.53 -9.42 -7.00
N ASN A 43 -10.85 -9.32 -7.10
CA ASN A 43 -11.57 -8.36 -7.93
C ASN A 43 -12.10 -7.23 -7.04
N PHE A 44 -11.82 -5.99 -7.43
CA PHE A 44 -12.27 -4.80 -6.71
C PHE A 44 -13.58 -4.30 -7.30
N ARG A 45 -14.61 -4.19 -6.47
CA ARG A 45 -15.90 -3.60 -6.82
C ARG A 45 -16.15 -2.34 -6.04
N LEU A 46 -16.23 -1.23 -6.77
CA LEU A 46 -16.57 0.08 -6.25
C LEU A 46 -18.05 0.39 -6.50
N PRO A 47 -18.69 1.18 -5.62
CA PRO A 47 -20.02 1.71 -5.89
C PRO A 47 -19.99 2.65 -7.11
N ARG A 48 -21.18 2.99 -7.61
CA ARG A 48 -21.31 4.03 -8.65
C ARG A 48 -20.76 5.35 -8.14
N LEU A 49 -20.02 6.02 -9.02
CA LEU A 49 -19.35 7.30 -8.81
C LEU A 49 -19.46 8.10 -10.11
N GLU A 50 -20.65 8.57 -10.44
CA GLU A 50 -20.92 9.26 -11.71
C GLU A 50 -21.28 10.74 -11.51
N ASN A 51 -21.60 11.16 -10.28
CA ASN A 51 -22.02 12.53 -9.98
C ASN A 51 -21.54 13.00 -8.60
N GLU A 52 -21.70 14.30 -8.33
CA GLU A 52 -21.24 14.94 -7.10
C GLU A 52 -21.91 14.38 -5.84
N ARG A 53 -23.18 13.99 -5.90
CA ARG A 53 -23.88 13.39 -4.75
C ARG A 53 -23.25 12.04 -4.38
N GLU A 54 -22.95 11.20 -5.36
CA GLU A 54 -22.31 9.91 -5.16
C GLU A 54 -20.87 10.05 -4.64
N ALA A 55 -20.11 10.98 -5.21
CA ALA A 55 -18.76 11.32 -4.73
C ALA A 55 -18.75 11.78 -3.27
N ASN A 56 -19.62 12.73 -2.92
CA ASN A 56 -19.77 13.22 -1.55
C ASN A 56 -20.18 12.11 -0.57
N HIS A 57 -21.05 11.20 -1.01
CA HIS A 57 -21.43 10.04 -0.19
C HIS A 57 -20.24 9.09 0.03
N PHE A 58 -19.45 8.85 -1.00
CA PHE A 58 -18.26 8.00 -0.91
C PHE A 58 -17.17 8.60 -0.04
N ASP A 59 -16.97 9.93 -0.08
CA ASP A 59 -16.02 10.62 0.81
C ASP A 59 -16.41 10.47 2.29
N ALA A 60 -17.71 10.55 2.59
CA ALA A 60 -18.22 10.43 3.95
C ALA A 60 -18.27 8.98 4.45
N ALA A 61 -18.57 8.03 3.56
CA ALA A 61 -18.77 6.62 3.90
C ALA A 61 -18.26 5.72 2.77
N PRO A 62 -16.93 5.57 2.61
CA PRO A 62 -16.36 4.79 1.53
C PRO A 62 -16.76 3.31 1.67
N ARG A 63 -17.04 2.67 0.54
CA ARG A 63 -17.39 1.25 0.47
C ARG A 63 -16.62 0.58 -0.66
N LEU A 64 -16.15 -0.62 -0.37
CA LEU A 64 -15.44 -1.47 -1.31
C LEU A 64 -15.89 -2.90 -1.06
N GLU A 65 -16.19 -3.62 -2.13
CA GLU A 65 -16.35 -5.06 -2.10
C GLU A 65 -15.14 -5.70 -2.78
N LEU A 66 -14.54 -6.68 -2.11
CA LEU A 66 -13.52 -7.54 -2.69
C LEU A 66 -14.17 -8.87 -3.00
N LEU A 67 -13.99 -9.38 -4.21
CA LEU A 67 -14.51 -10.67 -4.63
C LEU A 67 -13.36 -11.58 -5.06
N ASP A 68 -13.46 -12.89 -4.82
CA ASP A 68 -12.52 -13.85 -5.39
C ASP A 68 -12.85 -14.19 -6.86
N GLY A 69 -12.19 -15.22 -7.40
CA GLY A 69 -12.41 -15.70 -8.77
C GLY A 69 -13.82 -16.27 -9.00
N ASP A 70 -14.48 -16.74 -7.95
CA ASP A 70 -15.82 -17.33 -8.00
C ASP A 70 -16.91 -16.30 -7.66
N ALA A 71 -16.54 -15.01 -7.63
CA ALA A 71 -17.38 -13.90 -7.21
C ALA A 71 -17.87 -14.01 -5.74
N THR A 72 -17.14 -14.74 -4.90
CA THR A 72 -17.44 -14.84 -3.46
C THR A 72 -16.85 -13.64 -2.72
N PRO A 73 -17.61 -12.99 -1.81
CA PRO A 73 -17.10 -11.87 -1.02
C PRO A 73 -15.91 -12.25 -0.13
N ILE A 74 -14.85 -11.46 -0.23
CA ILE A 74 -13.67 -11.52 0.62
C ILE A 74 -13.86 -10.53 1.77
N PRO A 75 -13.80 -10.99 3.05
CA PRO A 75 -13.91 -10.11 4.19
C PRO A 75 -12.83 -9.03 4.18
N VAL A 76 -13.27 -7.78 4.38
CA VAL A 76 -12.40 -6.62 4.25
C VAL A 76 -12.62 -5.64 5.40
N LYS A 77 -11.52 -5.05 5.87
CA LYS A 77 -11.55 -3.87 6.73
C LYS A 77 -11.12 -2.67 5.89
N LEU A 78 -11.95 -1.64 5.87
CA LEU A 78 -11.73 -0.41 5.12
C LEU A 78 -11.75 0.77 6.08
N ASP A 79 -10.82 1.70 5.87
CA ASP A 79 -10.76 2.96 6.59
C ASP A 79 -10.19 4.07 5.70
N ILE A 80 -10.39 5.33 6.09
CA ILE A 80 -9.75 6.47 5.45
C ILE A 80 -8.36 6.65 6.08
N LEU A 81 -7.33 6.65 5.25
CA LEU A 81 -5.98 7.00 5.65
C LEU A 81 -5.88 8.54 5.73
N ALA A 82 -6.16 9.06 6.93
CA ALA A 82 -6.02 10.49 7.21
C ALA A 82 -4.56 10.93 7.02
N ILE A 83 -4.30 11.73 5.99
CA ILE A 83 -2.99 12.28 5.71
C ILE A 83 -2.75 13.46 6.63
N THR A 84 -1.71 13.37 7.44
CA THR A 84 -1.33 14.40 8.41
C THR A 84 -0.09 15.19 7.99
N SER A 85 0.61 14.70 6.96
CA SER A 85 1.74 15.41 6.34
C SER A 85 1.28 16.64 5.57
N THR A 86 1.97 17.76 5.78
CA THR A 86 1.79 19.01 5.02
C THR A 86 2.74 19.10 3.81
N ALA A 87 3.50 18.04 3.52
CA ALA A 87 4.45 18.01 2.42
C ALA A 87 3.76 18.05 1.05
N LYS A 88 4.45 18.60 0.05
CA LYS A 88 3.97 18.69 -1.35
C LYS A 88 3.74 17.32 -1.99
N THR A 89 4.46 16.30 -1.52
CA THR A 89 4.32 14.90 -1.94
C THR A 89 4.04 14.06 -0.70
N ILE A 90 3.02 13.21 -0.78
CA ILE A 90 2.64 12.31 0.31
C ILE A 90 3.44 11.02 0.20
N ASP A 91 4.13 10.67 1.28
CA ASP A 91 4.76 9.36 1.46
C ASP A 91 3.75 8.41 2.12
N TYR A 92 3.07 7.60 1.29
CA TYR A 92 2.03 6.69 1.77
C TYR A 92 2.58 5.54 2.61
N GLU A 93 3.86 5.18 2.49
CA GLU A 93 4.47 4.15 3.32
C GLU A 93 4.60 4.64 4.77
N VAL A 94 5.07 5.88 4.95
CA VAL A 94 5.16 6.51 6.29
C VAL A 94 3.77 6.72 6.91
N GLU A 95 2.80 7.19 6.13
CA GLU A 95 1.45 7.43 6.66
C GLU A 95 0.76 6.10 7.03
N VAL A 96 0.93 5.02 6.25
CA VAL A 96 0.35 3.72 6.61
C VAL A 96 1.06 3.08 7.82
N GLU A 97 2.37 3.27 7.99
CA GLU A 97 3.09 2.84 9.19
C GLU A 97 2.52 3.54 10.44
N ARG A 98 2.36 4.87 10.41
CA ARG A 98 1.75 5.64 11.50
C ARG A 98 0.32 5.18 11.77
N TYR A 99 -0.45 4.94 10.71
CA TYR A 99 -1.81 4.40 10.80
C TYR A 99 -1.81 3.03 11.49
N ASN A 100 -0.91 2.12 11.12
CA ASN A 100 -0.79 0.80 11.71
C ASN A 100 -0.38 0.84 13.20
N LYS A 101 0.55 1.74 13.58
CA LYS A 101 0.92 1.98 14.98
C LYS A 101 -0.24 2.51 15.84
N SER A 102 -1.22 3.14 15.20
CA SER A 102 -2.39 3.73 15.88
C SER A 102 -3.53 2.73 16.13
N ALA A 103 -3.37 1.46 15.74
CA ALA A 103 -4.35 0.39 15.96
C ALA A 103 -5.79 0.74 15.50
N LYS A 104 -5.91 1.43 14.37
CA LYS A 104 -7.18 1.79 13.73
C LYS A 104 -7.82 0.58 13.03
N ARG A 105 -9.00 0.80 12.46
CA ARG A 105 -9.89 -0.27 11.96
C ARG A 105 -9.21 -1.21 10.97
N ALA A 106 -8.50 -0.69 9.98
CA ALA A 106 -7.84 -1.48 8.96
C ALA A 106 -6.35 -1.74 9.27
N SER A 107 -5.89 -1.44 10.49
CA SER A 107 -4.48 -1.56 10.87
C SER A 107 -4.05 -3.02 10.94
N LEU A 108 -2.84 -3.27 10.48
CA LEU A 108 -2.14 -4.53 10.69
C LEU A 108 -0.87 -4.26 11.52
N PRO A 109 -0.86 -4.57 12.82
CA PRO A 109 0.29 -4.29 13.69
C PRO A 109 1.59 -4.93 13.22
N GLN A 110 1.53 -6.09 12.57
CA GLN A 110 2.68 -6.73 11.92
C GLN A 110 3.30 -5.91 10.78
N PHE A 111 2.58 -4.91 10.27
CA PHE A 111 3.07 -3.93 9.28
C PHE A 111 3.29 -2.54 9.92
N ALA A 112 3.14 -2.41 11.25
CA ALA A 112 3.39 -1.18 12.00
C ALA A 112 4.88 -0.95 12.26
N THR A 113 5.67 -2.02 12.22
CA THR A 113 7.12 -1.99 12.28
C THR A 113 7.57 -2.84 11.12
N MET A 114 8.34 -2.30 10.18
CA MET A 114 9.06 -3.15 9.22
C MET A 114 10.22 -3.84 9.94
N MET A 115 9.88 -4.69 10.90
CA MET A 115 10.77 -5.64 11.55
C MET A 115 9.97 -6.94 11.66
N ALA A 116 9.93 -7.66 10.54
CA ALA A 116 9.92 -9.11 10.62
C ALA A 116 11.33 -9.54 10.21
N ASP A 117 11.98 -10.30 11.07
CA ASP A 117 13.22 -11.03 10.81
C ASP A 117 13.35 -11.46 9.35
N ASP A 118 14.23 -10.78 8.62
CA ASP A 118 14.56 -11.05 7.21
C ASP A 118 15.23 -12.43 7.03
N SER A 119 15.53 -13.12 8.14
CA SER A 119 15.94 -14.52 8.16
C SER A 119 14.92 -15.44 7.47
N THR A 120 13.64 -15.06 7.39
CA THR A 120 12.61 -15.87 6.73
C THR A 120 12.42 -15.54 5.24
N LEU A 121 12.74 -14.32 4.79
CA LEU A 121 12.65 -13.91 3.39
C LEU A 121 13.93 -14.24 2.60
N LEU A 122 15.08 -14.31 3.26
CA LEU A 122 16.36 -14.76 2.66
C LEU A 122 16.49 -16.28 2.53
N SER A 123 15.59 -17.04 3.16
CA SER A 123 15.51 -18.51 3.02
C SER A 123 14.73 -18.95 1.77
N GLY A 124 14.11 -18.00 1.05
CA GLY A 124 13.25 -18.25 -0.10
C GLY A 124 13.90 -17.94 -1.44
N VAL A 125 15.17 -18.31 -1.65
CA VAL A 125 15.71 -18.35 -3.01
C VAL A 125 15.12 -19.58 -3.71
N SER A 126 14.04 -19.37 -4.44
CA SER A 126 13.86 -20.03 -5.74
C SER A 126 13.07 -19.11 -6.65
N GLU A 127 13.84 -18.50 -7.54
CA GLU A 127 13.43 -17.88 -8.78
C GLU A 127 12.54 -18.84 -9.56
N LEU A 128 11.41 -18.35 -10.07
CA LEU A 128 11.13 -18.57 -11.47
C LEU A 128 11.00 -17.19 -12.13
N ASP A 129 12.18 -16.74 -12.56
CA ASP A 129 12.54 -15.76 -13.57
C ASP A 129 11.83 -14.40 -13.64
N ALA A 130 12.67 -13.38 -13.40
CA ALA A 130 12.44 -11.94 -13.38
C ALA A 130 11.75 -11.40 -12.13
N ILE A 131 12.56 -10.83 -11.23
CA ILE A 131 12.10 -9.82 -10.26
C ILE A 131 11.42 -8.72 -11.08
N PRO A 132 10.08 -8.52 -10.99
CA PRO A 132 9.40 -7.54 -11.82
C PRO A 132 9.97 -6.14 -11.52
N PRO A 133 10.13 -5.24 -12.52
CA PRO A 133 10.78 -3.95 -12.34
C PRO A 133 10.20 -3.12 -11.18
N GLN A 134 8.89 -3.25 -10.94
CA GLN A 134 8.19 -2.61 -9.83
C GLN A 134 8.72 -3.04 -8.46
N SER A 135 9.10 -4.31 -8.29
CA SER A 135 9.66 -4.82 -7.04
C SER A 135 11.10 -4.40 -6.82
N GLN A 136 11.90 -4.19 -7.88
CA GLN A 136 13.23 -3.58 -7.78
C GLN A 136 13.14 -2.11 -7.36
N VAL A 137 12.22 -1.35 -7.98
CA VAL A 137 11.98 0.05 -7.63
C VAL A 137 11.51 0.18 -6.18
N LEU A 138 10.59 -0.68 -5.73
CA LEU A 138 10.13 -0.73 -4.35
C LEU A 138 11.27 -1.08 -3.37
N THR A 139 12.14 -2.02 -3.76
CA THR A 139 13.31 -2.40 -2.95
C THR A 139 14.31 -1.25 -2.83
N GLU A 140 14.63 -0.57 -3.94
CA GLU A 140 15.53 0.59 -3.94
C GLU A 140 14.96 1.75 -3.11
N GLN A 141 13.67 2.02 -3.23
CA GLN A 141 12.99 3.05 -2.44
C GLN A 141 13.06 2.76 -0.95
N ARG A 142 12.84 1.50 -0.54
CA ARG A 142 12.99 1.06 0.85
C ARG A 142 14.43 1.21 1.33
N LEU A 143 15.43 0.76 0.56
CA LEU A 143 16.83 0.94 0.93
C LEU A 143 17.20 2.41 1.15
N LYS A 144 16.74 3.31 0.26
CA LYS A 144 16.93 4.75 0.41
C LYS A 144 16.25 5.31 1.66
N TYR A 145 15.06 4.83 1.97
CA TYR A 145 14.32 5.22 3.17
C TYR A 145 15.06 4.78 4.44
N TRP A 146 15.48 3.51 4.52
CA TRP A 146 16.23 2.97 5.65
C TRP A 146 17.55 3.70 5.88
N PHE A 147 18.28 3.98 4.80
CA PHE A 147 19.53 4.74 4.89
C PHE A 147 19.31 6.16 5.44
N LYS A 148 18.19 6.82 5.11
CA LYS A 148 17.85 8.14 5.64
C LYS A 148 17.45 8.13 7.10
N LEU A 149 16.86 7.03 7.61
CA LEU A 149 16.45 6.92 9.01
C LEU A 149 17.56 6.42 9.94
N ALA A 150 18.49 5.63 9.42
CA ALA A 150 19.62 5.10 10.18
C ALA A 150 20.43 6.22 10.84
N ASP A 151 20.99 5.95 12.02
CA ASP A 151 21.95 6.85 12.67
C ASP A 151 23.29 6.88 11.92
N PRO A 152 24.17 7.86 12.21
CA PRO A 152 25.43 8.02 11.47
C PRO A 152 26.34 6.78 11.47
N GLN A 153 26.36 6.00 12.54
CA GLN A 153 27.20 4.81 12.64
C GLN A 153 26.63 3.68 11.77
N THR A 154 25.32 3.47 11.79
CA THR A 154 24.65 2.49 10.93
C THR A 154 24.79 2.85 9.45
N ARG A 155 24.68 4.12 9.07
CA ARG A 155 24.93 4.56 7.68
C ARG A 155 26.34 4.26 7.22
N ASN A 156 27.34 4.56 8.05
CA ASN A 156 28.75 4.29 7.73
C ASN A 156 29.00 2.78 7.56
N THR A 157 28.43 1.97 8.43
CA THR A 157 28.53 0.51 8.33
C THR A 157 27.91 -0.01 7.03
N PHE A 158 26.74 0.53 6.66
CA PHE A 158 26.07 0.18 5.41
C PHE A 158 26.89 0.55 4.16
N LEU A 159 27.51 1.75 4.16
CA LEU A 159 28.39 2.19 3.07
C LEU A 159 29.68 1.36 2.95
N GLN A 160 30.18 0.81 4.05
CA GLN A 160 31.36 -0.07 4.03
C GLN A 160 31.04 -1.47 3.51
N TRP A 161 29.84 -1.98 3.79
CA TRP A 161 29.38 -3.28 3.33
C TRP A 161 29.03 -3.32 1.83
N ALA A 162 28.41 -2.26 1.31
CA ALA A 162 27.92 -2.23 -0.08
C ALA A 162 29.00 -2.53 -1.16
N PRO A 163 30.24 -2.00 -1.07
CA PRO A 163 31.32 -2.36 -1.99
C PRO A 163 31.79 -3.82 -1.87
N GLU A 164 31.75 -4.43 -0.67
CA GLU A 164 32.17 -5.83 -0.46
C GLU A 164 31.25 -6.86 -1.13
N LYS A 165 30.04 -6.44 -1.52
CA LYS A 165 29.03 -7.29 -2.17
C LYS A 165 28.86 -7.03 -3.67
N GLN A 166 29.67 -6.15 -4.26
CA GLN A 166 29.74 -6.06 -5.72
C GLN A 166 30.40 -7.34 -6.25
N PRO A 167 29.75 -8.12 -7.14
CA PRO A 167 30.45 -9.21 -7.82
C PRO A 167 31.61 -8.61 -8.62
N SER A 168 32.80 -9.19 -8.46
CA SER A 168 33.93 -8.86 -9.34
C SER A 168 33.52 -9.18 -10.77
N SER A 169 33.69 -8.20 -11.67
CA SER A 169 33.38 -8.31 -13.09
C SER A 169 34.05 -9.50 -13.78
#